data_AF-A0A969WQY0-F1
#
_entry.id   AF-A0A969WQY0-F1
#
_cell.length_a   1.000
_cell.length_b   1.000
_cell.length_c   1.000
_cell.angle_alpha   90.00
_cell.angle_beta   90.00
_cell.angle_gamma   90.00
#
_symmetry.space_group_name_H-M   'P 1'
#
loop_
_entity.id
_entity.type
_entity.pdbx_description
1 polymer ?
#
loop_
_entity_poly.entity_id
_entity_poly.type
_entity_poly.pdbx_seq_one_letter_code
_entity_poly.pdbx_strand_id
1 'polypeptide(L)'
;MKNLGLSVLLVLLCSFVFAAESPRDPFIVLKVNGTEYKKGARISVRSGEQVHVEAVLYGGRRDYCSNPHTYANVGNNTVVETQGENGMSFNINGGQFRGVWTLTEEIASFKSGPDVVITPNYTNPKLKRAVNVEFKAGNYSEVFFNVDSETKWHYVRNTPAGRTEENDVNKASAKFTFVLEVEKEAWFSTKNVIAHGMEDFSIRNSLDDVQRFYNEIEKCLLNKDISCAQMHFRNLQSVIGELPDKIDRAKQKDPNFECEISFVGSPTDLSMRHIADLKFARNQWKENFIICSKNAQNINEMLLNTKFVLTGNILRSVFKNYINWSGALPTDLPSLLTIYDPKNIYTPLDLPRNLLSWYEEAENDAGILKNQFSNIKLLSELKNYYTERYQNSLEEAKNINEIVNDLKPIENFGKEVEAYMKTQDVGRWIAK
;
A
#
# COMPACT_ATOMS: atom_id res chain seq x y z
N MET A 1 38.62 0.30 -48.70
CA MET A 1 38.47 0.07 -47.24
C MET A 1 37.74 1.25 -46.57
N LYS A 2 36.44 1.42 -46.83
CA LYS A 2 35.62 2.46 -46.15
C LYS A 2 34.20 2.05 -45.75
N ASN A 3 33.76 0.82 -46.08
CA ASN A 3 32.39 0.37 -45.82
C ASN A 3 32.27 -0.78 -44.80
N LEU A 4 33.35 -1.15 -44.11
CA LEU A 4 33.28 -2.22 -43.08
C LEU A 4 33.13 -1.69 -41.65
N GLY A 5 33.41 -0.40 -41.40
CA GLY A 5 33.35 0.18 -40.05
C GLY A 5 31.94 0.60 -39.61
N LEU A 6 31.03 0.86 -40.55
CA LEU A 6 29.68 1.35 -40.23
C LEU A 6 28.70 0.22 -39.89
N SER A 7 28.94 -0.99 -40.40
CA SER A 7 28.09 -2.17 -40.13
C SER A 7 28.35 -2.80 -38.77
N VAL A 8 29.57 -2.66 -38.22
CA VAL A 8 29.89 -3.17 -36.88
C VAL A 8 29.35 -2.25 -35.78
N LEU A 9 29.25 -0.94 -36.03
CA LEU A 9 28.65 0.00 -35.09
C LEU A 9 27.10 -0.12 -35.03
N LEU A 10 26.46 -0.52 -36.13
CA LEU A 10 25.00 -0.68 -36.20
C LEU A 10 24.50 -1.97 -35.50
N VAL A 11 25.33 -3.02 -35.45
CA VAL A 11 25.00 -4.27 -34.74
C VAL A 11 25.22 -4.15 -33.22
N LEU A 12 26.05 -3.20 -32.76
CA LEU A 12 26.26 -2.92 -31.34
C LEU A 12 25.24 -1.94 -30.72
N LEU A 13 24.39 -1.30 -31.53
CA LEU A 13 23.37 -0.33 -31.08
C LEU A 13 21.94 -0.89 -31.03
N CYS A 14 21.71 -2.17 -31.38
CA CYS A 14 20.36 -2.76 -31.52
C CYS A 14 20.04 -3.93 -30.59
N SER A 15 20.58 -3.96 -29.36
CA SER A 15 20.16 -4.97 -28.38
C SER A 15 20.14 -4.46 -26.94
N PHE A 16 19.47 -3.33 -26.71
CA PHE A 16 18.75 -3.14 -25.45
C PHE A 16 17.34 -3.72 -25.63
N VAL A 17 17.26 -5.05 -25.74
CA VAL A 17 16.04 -5.73 -25.33
C VAL A 17 15.98 -5.50 -23.83
N PHE A 18 15.05 -4.70 -23.36
CA PHE A 18 14.74 -4.57 -21.94
C PHE A 18 14.20 -5.92 -21.46
N ALA A 19 15.09 -6.89 -21.28
CA ALA A 19 14.79 -8.12 -20.59
C ALA A 19 14.43 -7.73 -19.16
N ALA A 20 13.27 -8.20 -18.68
CA ALA A 20 12.90 -8.00 -17.29
C ALA A 20 14.04 -8.46 -16.37
N GLU A 21 14.27 -7.68 -15.32
CA GLU A 21 15.19 -8.11 -14.29
C GLU A 21 14.64 -9.39 -13.65
N SER A 22 15.52 -10.34 -13.34
CA SER A 22 15.10 -11.50 -12.58
C SER A 22 14.54 -11.03 -11.23
N PRO A 23 13.39 -11.56 -10.76
CA PRO A 23 12.94 -11.30 -9.40
C PRO A 23 14.06 -11.58 -8.41
N ARG A 24 14.18 -10.75 -7.37
CA ARG A 24 15.18 -10.94 -6.32
C ARG A 24 14.93 -12.27 -5.63
N ASP A 25 15.99 -12.93 -5.16
CA ASP A 25 15.85 -14.13 -4.34
C ASP A 25 14.95 -13.86 -3.13
N PRO A 26 14.11 -14.82 -2.69
CA PRO A 26 13.25 -14.63 -1.52
C PRO A 26 14.02 -14.22 -0.26
N PHE A 27 13.53 -13.19 0.43
CA PHE A 27 14.12 -12.69 1.68
C PHE A 27 13.04 -12.21 2.66
N ILE A 28 13.36 -12.26 3.96
CA ILE A 28 12.45 -11.82 5.02
C ILE A 28 12.78 -10.37 5.43
N VAL A 29 11.74 -9.56 5.54
CA VAL A 29 11.75 -8.28 6.26
C VAL A 29 10.96 -8.45 7.55
N LEU A 30 11.54 -8.01 8.66
CA LEU A 30 10.89 -8.02 9.97
C LEU A 30 10.33 -6.63 10.26
N LYS A 31 9.06 -6.54 10.60
CA LYS A 31 8.40 -5.32 11.09
C LYS A 31 8.26 -5.42 12.59
N VAL A 32 8.92 -4.54 13.33
CA VAL A 32 8.80 -4.45 14.80
C VAL A 32 8.07 -3.16 15.13
N ASN A 33 6.87 -3.28 15.73
CA ASN A 33 5.96 -2.16 16.01
C ASN A 33 5.73 -1.24 14.78
N GLY A 34 5.68 -1.83 13.59
CA GLY A 34 5.51 -1.12 12.31
C GLY A 34 6.80 -0.64 11.64
N THR A 35 7.96 -0.69 12.32
CA THR A 35 9.25 -0.29 11.73
C THR A 35 9.90 -1.48 11.01
N GLU A 36 10.36 -1.28 9.78
CA GLU A 36 10.96 -2.34 8.95
C GLU A 36 12.47 -2.54 9.20
N TYR A 37 12.87 -3.79 9.32
CA TYR A 37 14.25 -4.22 9.55
C TYR A 37 14.64 -5.30 8.54
N LYS A 38 15.85 -5.15 7.99
CA LYS A 38 16.45 -6.12 7.05
C LYS A 38 17.16 -7.23 7.82
N LYS A 39 17.36 -8.37 7.16
CA LYS A 39 18.15 -9.51 7.69
C LYS A 39 19.48 -9.02 8.29
N GLY A 40 19.80 -9.52 9.49
CA GLY A 40 21.02 -9.14 10.22
C GLY A 40 20.94 -7.82 10.99
N ALA A 41 19.80 -7.13 10.96
CA ALA A 41 19.60 -5.93 11.76
C ALA A 41 19.72 -6.23 13.27
N ARG A 42 20.28 -5.24 13.99
CA ARG A 42 20.30 -5.15 15.44
C ARG A 42 19.18 -4.21 15.87
N ILE A 43 18.23 -4.72 16.64
CA ILE A 43 16.98 -4.05 16.98
C ILE A 43 17.01 -3.78 18.48
N SER A 44 17.06 -2.51 18.88
CA SER A 44 16.99 -2.13 20.30
C SER A 44 15.60 -2.41 20.87
N VAL A 45 15.57 -3.09 22.02
CA VAL A 45 14.37 -3.32 22.83
C VAL A 45 14.73 -3.18 24.30
N ARG A 46 13.75 -2.87 25.15
CA ARG A 46 13.99 -2.80 26.61
C ARG A 46 13.68 -4.12 27.29
N SER A 47 14.29 -4.32 28.45
CA SER A 47 13.94 -5.45 29.32
C SER A 47 12.46 -5.37 29.73
N GLY A 48 11.74 -6.49 29.62
CA GLY A 48 10.29 -6.55 29.89
C GLY A 48 9.43 -5.87 28.83
N GLU A 49 10.00 -5.42 27.71
CA GLU A 49 9.21 -4.87 26.61
C GLU A 49 8.50 -5.99 25.84
N GLN A 50 7.20 -5.79 25.60
CA GLN A 50 6.45 -6.56 24.62
C GLN A 50 6.39 -5.79 23.31
N VAL A 51 6.81 -6.43 22.23
CA VAL A 51 6.80 -5.86 20.88
C VAL A 51 5.93 -6.70 19.94
N HIS A 52 5.26 -6.01 19.03
CA HIS A 52 4.57 -6.65 17.92
C HIS A 52 5.55 -6.91 16.78
N VAL A 53 5.62 -8.16 16.32
CA VAL A 53 6.56 -8.58 15.27
C VAL A 53 5.79 -9.21 14.13
N GLU A 54 5.96 -8.69 12.92
CA GLU A 54 5.43 -9.25 11.68
C GLU A 54 6.59 -9.60 10.73
N ALA A 55 6.58 -10.79 10.15
CA ALA A 55 7.58 -11.22 9.17
C ALA A 55 6.95 -11.36 7.79
N VAL A 56 7.43 -10.58 6.82
CA VAL A 56 6.93 -10.60 5.45
C VAL A 56 8.01 -11.13 4.51
N LEU A 57 7.66 -12.11 3.68
CA LEU A 57 8.57 -12.68 2.68
C LEU A 57 8.47 -11.90 1.37
N TYR A 58 9.51 -11.13 1.07
CA TYR A 58 9.71 -10.39 -0.18
C TYR A 58 10.59 -11.19 -1.17
N GLY A 59 10.73 -10.70 -2.40
CA GLY A 59 11.42 -11.42 -3.46
C GLY A 59 10.51 -12.41 -4.19
N GLY A 60 11.09 -13.18 -5.10
CA GLY A 60 10.42 -14.23 -5.87
C GLY A 60 9.12 -13.76 -6.52
N ARG A 61 8.05 -14.53 -6.32
CA ARG A 61 6.73 -14.24 -6.90
C ARG A 61 6.12 -12.94 -6.39
N ARG A 62 6.42 -12.52 -5.16
CA ARG A 62 5.89 -11.27 -4.60
C ARG A 62 6.41 -10.05 -5.35
N ASP A 63 7.69 -10.04 -5.68
CA ASP A 63 8.29 -8.98 -6.50
C ASP A 63 7.69 -8.96 -7.90
N TYR A 64 7.55 -10.13 -8.52
CA TYR A 64 6.88 -10.29 -9.82
C TYR A 64 5.47 -9.69 -9.82
N CYS A 65 4.68 -9.97 -8.78
CA CYS A 65 3.30 -9.48 -8.65
C CYS A 65 3.20 -8.02 -8.22
N SER A 66 4.16 -7.50 -7.46
CA SER A 66 4.11 -6.14 -6.91
C SER A 66 4.73 -5.10 -7.84
N ASN A 67 5.73 -5.50 -8.63
CA ASN A 67 6.45 -4.63 -9.57
C ASN A 67 6.60 -5.30 -10.95
N PRO A 68 5.48 -5.63 -11.63
CA PRO A 68 5.53 -6.40 -12.87
C PRO A 68 6.25 -5.69 -14.02
N HIS A 69 6.24 -4.36 -14.06
CA HIS A 69 6.99 -3.60 -15.06
C HIS A 69 8.51 -3.83 -14.97
N THR A 70 9.03 -4.18 -13.80
CA THR A 70 10.44 -4.51 -13.58
C THR A 70 10.71 -5.99 -13.82
N TYR A 71 9.84 -6.86 -13.28
CA TYR A 71 10.17 -8.30 -13.12
C TYR A 71 9.33 -9.25 -13.99
N ALA A 72 8.23 -8.79 -14.60
CA ALA A 72 7.28 -9.65 -15.33
C ALA A 72 7.33 -9.51 -16.85
N ASN A 73 8.28 -8.72 -17.38
CA ASN A 73 8.45 -8.47 -18.82
C ASN A 73 7.13 -8.07 -19.50
N VAL A 74 6.49 -7.03 -18.97
CA VAL A 74 5.20 -6.52 -19.48
C VAL A 74 5.43 -5.93 -20.86
N GLY A 75 5.02 -6.66 -21.91
CA GLY A 75 5.13 -6.22 -23.29
C GLY A 75 4.08 -5.17 -23.67
N ASN A 76 4.27 -4.53 -24.83
CA ASN A 76 3.40 -3.43 -25.31
C ASN A 76 1.91 -3.80 -25.45
N ASN A 77 1.59 -5.09 -25.55
CA ASN A 77 0.22 -5.59 -25.69
C ASN A 77 -0.35 -6.18 -24.39
N THR A 78 0.38 -6.06 -23.28
CA THR A 78 0.00 -6.57 -21.95
C THR A 78 -0.54 -5.43 -21.11
N VAL A 79 -1.75 -5.60 -20.57
CA VAL A 79 -2.35 -4.68 -19.61
C VAL A 79 -2.36 -5.36 -18.24
N VAL A 80 -1.65 -4.79 -17.28
CA VAL A 80 -1.74 -5.18 -15.87
C VAL A 80 -3.03 -4.57 -15.32
N GLU A 81 -3.97 -5.42 -14.93
CA GLU A 81 -5.29 -5.03 -14.42
C GLU A 81 -5.23 -4.75 -12.91
N THR A 82 -4.53 -5.59 -12.16
CA THR A 82 -4.29 -5.43 -10.71
C THR A 82 -2.88 -5.91 -10.37
N GLN A 83 -2.25 -5.32 -9.36
CA GLN A 83 -0.93 -5.72 -8.86
C GLN A 83 -0.80 -5.41 -7.37
N GLY A 84 0.07 -6.12 -6.66
CA GLY A 84 0.35 -5.86 -5.26
C GLY A 84 0.89 -7.06 -4.50
N GLU A 85 0.94 -6.88 -3.18
CA GLU A 85 1.56 -7.80 -2.23
C GLU A 85 0.99 -9.23 -2.28
N ASN A 86 -0.32 -9.37 -2.58
CA ASN A 86 -1.05 -10.63 -2.53
C ASN A 86 -1.39 -11.22 -3.91
N GLY A 87 -0.95 -10.59 -5.00
CA GLY A 87 -1.30 -11.07 -6.33
C GLY A 87 -1.22 -10.03 -7.44
N MET A 88 -1.49 -10.50 -8.65
CA MET A 88 -1.55 -9.69 -9.85
C MET A 88 -2.51 -10.33 -10.84
N SER A 89 -3.25 -9.51 -11.59
CA SER A 89 -3.97 -9.94 -12.78
C SER A 89 -3.55 -9.13 -14.00
N PHE A 90 -3.50 -9.78 -15.16
CA PHE A 90 -3.14 -9.14 -16.41
C PHE A 90 -3.87 -9.78 -17.58
N ASN A 91 -4.02 -9.00 -18.65
CA ASN A 91 -4.53 -9.47 -19.92
C ASN A 91 -3.55 -9.15 -21.05
N ILE A 92 -3.63 -9.91 -22.15
CA ILE A 92 -2.86 -9.65 -23.37
C ILE A 92 -3.82 -9.68 -24.56
N ASN A 93 -3.58 -8.78 -25.53
CA ASN A 93 -4.35 -8.69 -26.79
C ASN A 93 -5.86 -8.52 -26.56
N GLY A 94 -6.26 -7.63 -25.65
CA GLY A 94 -7.67 -7.31 -25.43
C GLY A 94 -8.50 -8.44 -24.85
N GLY A 95 -7.90 -9.28 -23.99
CA GLY A 95 -8.59 -10.34 -23.24
C GLY A 95 -8.48 -11.75 -23.83
N GLN A 96 -7.76 -11.92 -24.94
CA GLN A 96 -7.47 -13.25 -25.48
C GLN A 96 -6.63 -14.10 -24.52
N PHE A 97 -5.75 -13.46 -23.77
CA PHE A 97 -5.00 -14.07 -22.69
C PHE A 97 -5.37 -13.38 -21.40
N ARG A 98 -5.67 -14.14 -20.35
CA ARG A 98 -5.83 -13.61 -18.99
C ARG A 98 -5.06 -14.47 -17.98
N GLY A 99 -4.20 -13.84 -17.20
CA GLY A 99 -3.42 -14.49 -16.14
C GLY A 99 -3.74 -13.87 -14.78
N VAL A 100 -3.87 -14.71 -13.75
CA VAL A 100 -4.09 -14.27 -12.37
C VAL A 100 -3.16 -15.05 -11.44
N TRP A 101 -2.29 -14.34 -10.72
CA TRP A 101 -1.52 -14.85 -9.61
C TRP A 101 -2.17 -14.44 -8.29
N THR A 102 -2.26 -15.37 -7.34
CA THR A 102 -2.84 -15.12 -6.02
C THR A 102 -1.98 -15.78 -4.94
N LEU A 103 -1.67 -15.03 -3.89
CA LEU A 103 -1.08 -15.56 -2.67
C LEU A 103 -2.16 -16.36 -1.94
N THR A 104 -1.90 -17.66 -1.76
CA THR A 104 -2.85 -18.57 -1.11
C THR A 104 -2.53 -18.78 0.36
N GLU A 105 -1.24 -18.72 0.72
CA GLU A 105 -0.77 -18.95 2.08
C GLU A 105 0.58 -18.24 2.31
N GLU A 106 0.77 -17.68 3.49
CA GLU A 106 2.05 -17.20 4.01
C GLU A 106 2.17 -17.59 5.49
N ILE A 107 3.17 -18.42 5.82
CA ILE A 107 3.39 -18.92 7.17
C ILE A 107 4.83 -18.60 7.58
N ALA A 108 4.97 -17.83 8.66
CA ALA A 108 6.23 -17.58 9.33
C ALA A 108 6.32 -18.38 10.64
N SER A 109 7.44 -19.05 10.85
CA SER A 109 7.82 -19.71 12.09
C SER A 109 8.87 -18.88 12.81
N PHE A 110 8.59 -18.54 14.06
CA PHE A 110 9.43 -17.69 14.90
C PHE A 110 10.07 -18.54 15.99
N LYS A 111 11.39 -18.42 16.15
CA LYS A 111 12.17 -19.18 17.14
C LYS A 111 13.18 -18.27 17.84
N SER A 112 13.27 -18.40 19.16
CA SER A 112 14.21 -17.66 20.00
C SER A 112 14.67 -18.54 21.18
N GLY A 113 15.57 -18.00 22.00
CA GLY A 113 16.00 -18.62 23.26
C GLY A 113 14.87 -18.67 24.32
N PRO A 114 15.10 -19.36 25.46
CA PRO A 114 14.09 -19.59 26.50
C PRO A 114 13.62 -18.31 27.21
N ASP A 115 14.42 -17.25 27.15
CA ASP A 115 14.14 -15.97 27.79
C ASP A 115 13.14 -15.10 27.00
N VAL A 116 12.72 -15.56 25.83
CA VAL A 116 11.76 -14.86 24.96
C VAL A 116 10.47 -15.64 24.84
N VAL A 117 9.36 -15.01 25.21
CA VAL A 117 8.02 -15.55 25.03
C VAL A 117 7.48 -15.08 23.69
N ILE A 118 7.07 -16.03 22.85
CA ILE A 118 6.50 -15.75 21.52
C ILE A 118 5.06 -16.24 21.53
N THR A 119 4.12 -15.30 21.41
CA THR A 119 2.69 -15.58 21.38
C THR A 119 2.14 -15.31 19.99
N PRO A 120 1.49 -16.30 19.33
CA PRO A 120 0.81 -16.12 18.05
C PRO A 120 -0.15 -14.91 18.06
N ASN A 121 -0.06 -14.05 17.04
CA ASN A 121 -0.97 -12.93 16.85
C ASN A 121 -1.44 -12.87 15.38
N TYR A 122 -2.31 -13.79 15.01
CA TYR A 122 -2.93 -13.83 13.69
C TYR A 122 -4.40 -14.23 13.80
N THR A 123 -5.23 -13.62 12.95
CA THR A 123 -6.66 -13.93 12.84
C THR A 123 -6.95 -14.82 11.64
N ASN A 124 -6.13 -14.75 10.59
CA ASN A 124 -6.27 -15.57 9.39
C ASN A 124 -5.37 -16.82 9.44
N PRO A 125 -5.91 -18.04 9.40
CA PRO A 125 -5.11 -19.27 9.47
C PRO A 125 -4.21 -19.48 8.24
N LYS A 126 -4.44 -18.78 7.12
CA LYS A 126 -3.60 -18.83 5.92
C LYS A 126 -2.52 -17.75 5.89
N LEU A 127 -2.60 -16.74 6.75
CA LEU A 127 -1.63 -15.65 6.85
C LEU A 127 -1.11 -15.57 8.28
N LYS A 128 -0.21 -16.50 8.62
CA LYS A 128 0.38 -16.64 9.96
C LYS A 128 1.73 -15.95 9.99
N ARG A 129 1.73 -14.63 9.99
CA ARG A 129 2.95 -13.83 9.83
C ARG A 129 3.25 -12.89 10.99
N ALA A 130 2.42 -12.88 12.03
CA ALA A 130 2.57 -11.97 13.16
C ALA A 130 2.51 -12.67 14.52
N VAL A 131 3.32 -12.17 15.45
CA VAL A 131 3.46 -12.64 16.82
C VAL A 131 3.67 -11.45 17.76
N ASN A 132 3.30 -11.61 19.03
CA ASN A 132 3.75 -10.72 20.09
C ASN A 132 4.94 -11.38 20.78
N VAL A 133 6.02 -10.61 20.96
CA VAL A 133 7.29 -11.08 21.52
C VAL A 133 7.55 -10.32 22.82
N GLU A 134 7.78 -11.05 23.91
CA GLU A 134 8.12 -10.49 25.20
C GLU A 134 9.52 -10.95 25.62
N PHE A 135 10.38 -10.00 25.99
CA PHE A 135 11.73 -10.24 26.47
C PHE A 135 11.75 -10.23 27.99
N LYS A 136 11.87 -11.40 28.65
CA LYS A 136 11.84 -11.48 30.11
C LYS A 136 13.04 -10.77 30.73
N ALA A 137 12.90 -10.20 31.92
CA ALA A 137 14.05 -9.66 32.63
C ALA A 137 15.09 -10.77 32.90
N GLY A 138 16.37 -10.51 32.60
CA GLY A 138 17.45 -11.45 32.82
C GLY A 138 18.83 -10.90 32.48
N ASN A 139 19.87 -11.70 32.71
CA ASN A 139 21.28 -11.32 32.53
C ASN A 139 21.76 -11.57 31.09
N TYR A 140 21.13 -10.95 30.11
CA TYR A 140 21.52 -11.07 28.71
C TYR A 140 21.37 -9.73 27.98
N SER A 141 22.36 -9.40 27.15
CA SER A 141 22.41 -8.14 26.39
C SER A 141 21.88 -8.29 24.96
N GLU A 142 21.80 -9.51 24.45
CA GLU A 142 21.37 -9.80 23.09
C GLU A 142 20.56 -11.09 23.02
N VAL A 143 19.55 -11.09 22.16
CA VAL A 143 18.75 -12.27 21.81
C VAL A 143 18.75 -12.48 20.31
N PHE A 144 19.04 -13.71 19.91
CA PHE A 144 18.87 -14.14 18.53
C PHE A 144 17.44 -14.56 18.23
N PHE A 145 16.86 -13.96 17.20
CA PHE A 145 15.51 -14.23 16.75
C PHE A 145 15.55 -14.76 15.32
N ASN A 146 15.25 -16.05 15.16
CA ASN A 146 15.24 -16.73 13.87
C ASN A 146 13.83 -16.79 13.31
N VAL A 147 13.70 -16.51 12.02
CA VAL A 147 12.44 -16.55 11.30
C VAL A 147 12.62 -17.38 10.04
N ASP A 148 11.77 -18.39 9.89
CA ASP A 148 11.62 -19.17 8.67
C ASP A 148 10.25 -18.82 8.07
N SER A 149 10.18 -18.41 6.81
CA SER A 149 8.91 -18.06 6.15
C SER A 149 8.74 -18.78 4.83
N GLU A 150 7.51 -19.17 4.53
CA GLU A 150 7.09 -19.81 3.30
C GLU A 150 5.84 -19.14 2.75
N THR A 151 5.84 -18.85 1.44
CA THR A 151 4.67 -18.38 0.69
C THR A 151 4.28 -19.38 -0.38
N LYS A 152 2.97 -19.58 -0.59
CA LYS A 152 2.40 -20.42 -1.65
C LYS A 152 1.53 -19.59 -2.56
N TRP A 153 1.77 -19.70 -3.85
CA TRP A 153 1.10 -18.92 -4.88
C TRP A 153 0.39 -19.84 -5.85
N HIS A 154 -0.76 -19.41 -6.33
CA HIS A 154 -1.54 -20.10 -7.34
C HIS A 154 -1.73 -19.21 -8.57
N TYR A 155 -1.46 -19.76 -9.74
CA TYR A 155 -1.64 -19.12 -11.02
C TYR A 155 -2.76 -19.78 -11.80
N VAL A 156 -3.62 -18.95 -12.37
CA VAL A 156 -4.63 -19.36 -13.34
C VAL A 156 -4.45 -18.58 -14.63
N ARG A 157 -4.33 -19.31 -15.74
CA ARG A 157 -4.23 -18.76 -17.08
C ARG A 157 -5.41 -19.21 -17.92
N ASN A 158 -6.11 -18.27 -18.53
CA ASN A 158 -7.16 -18.53 -19.51
C ASN A 158 -6.70 -18.05 -20.89
N THR A 159 -6.80 -18.93 -21.88
CA THR A 159 -6.51 -18.65 -23.28
C THR A 159 -7.63 -19.24 -24.15
N PRO A 160 -7.71 -18.94 -25.46
CA PRO A 160 -8.71 -19.57 -26.33
C PRO A 160 -8.50 -21.09 -26.46
N ALA A 161 -7.29 -21.58 -26.17
CA ALA A 161 -6.94 -23.00 -26.16
C ALA A 161 -7.27 -23.72 -24.83
N GLY A 162 -7.76 -22.99 -23.82
CA GLY A 162 -8.17 -23.54 -22.53
C GLY A 162 -7.50 -22.91 -21.32
N ARG A 163 -7.76 -23.53 -20.15
CA ARG A 163 -7.27 -23.11 -18.82
C ARG A 163 -6.02 -23.89 -18.43
N THR A 164 -5.02 -23.19 -17.90
CA THR A 164 -3.81 -23.77 -17.31
C THR A 164 -3.64 -23.26 -15.89
N GLU A 165 -3.15 -24.11 -15.00
CA GLU A 165 -2.87 -23.75 -13.62
C GLU A 165 -1.45 -24.13 -13.23
N GLU A 166 -0.85 -23.34 -12.35
CA GLU A 166 0.49 -23.55 -11.83
C GLU A 166 0.54 -23.14 -10.35
N ASN A 167 1.40 -23.79 -9.57
CA ASN A 167 1.65 -23.42 -8.18
C ASN A 167 3.13 -23.08 -8.02
N ASP A 168 3.42 -22.09 -7.19
CA ASP A 168 4.77 -21.63 -6.91
C ASP A 168 4.97 -21.50 -5.38
N VAL A 169 6.18 -21.78 -4.91
CA VAL A 169 6.52 -21.75 -3.49
C VAL A 169 7.82 -20.99 -3.32
N ASN A 170 7.81 -19.98 -2.45
CA ASN A 170 9.01 -19.25 -2.09
C ASN A 170 9.28 -19.39 -0.60
N LYS A 171 10.54 -19.67 -0.25
CA LYS A 171 10.99 -19.88 1.12
C LYS A 171 12.19 -19.00 1.42
N ALA A 172 12.26 -18.49 2.63
CA ALA A 172 13.40 -17.73 3.11
C ALA A 172 13.60 -17.97 4.61
N SER A 173 14.85 -17.82 5.05
CA SER A 173 15.23 -17.83 6.46
C SER A 173 16.08 -16.61 6.78
N ALA A 174 15.80 -15.99 7.93
CA ALA A 174 16.52 -14.82 8.39
C ALA A 174 16.75 -14.90 9.90
N LYS A 175 17.86 -14.27 10.31
CA LYS A 175 18.24 -14.09 11.71
C LYS A 175 18.31 -12.60 12.00
N PHE A 176 17.70 -12.21 13.10
CA PHE A 176 17.72 -10.87 13.64
C PHE A 176 18.31 -10.92 15.05
N THR A 177 18.88 -9.81 15.50
CA THR A 177 19.41 -9.68 16.85
C THR A 177 18.61 -8.59 17.56
N PHE A 178 17.94 -8.94 18.65
CA PHE A 178 17.39 -7.95 19.57
C PHE A 178 18.47 -7.60 20.58
N VAL A 179 18.79 -6.32 20.70
CA VAL A 179 19.75 -5.79 21.66
C VAL A 179 18.95 -5.21 22.81
N LEU A 180 19.14 -5.77 24.00
CA LEU A 180 18.48 -5.26 25.19
C LEU A 180 19.20 -4.01 25.68
N GLU A 181 18.49 -2.88 25.61
CA GLU A 181 18.88 -1.66 26.27
C GLU A 181 18.70 -1.86 27.77
N VAL A 182 19.75 -2.38 28.40
CA VAL A 182 19.86 -2.36 29.86
C VAL A 182 20.20 -0.92 30.23
N GLU A 183 19.26 -0.18 30.81
CA GLU A 183 19.63 1.07 31.48
C GLU A 183 20.58 0.71 32.62
N LYS A 184 21.83 1.13 32.46
CA LYS A 184 22.91 0.86 33.41
C LYS A 184 22.47 1.36 34.78
N GLU A 185 22.61 0.52 35.82
CA GLU A 185 22.28 0.83 37.22
C GLU A 185 20.76 0.87 37.57
N ALA A 186 19.86 0.55 36.64
CA ALA A 186 18.45 0.37 36.95
C ALA A 186 18.21 -0.98 37.67
N TRP A 187 17.60 -0.95 38.85
CA TRP A 187 17.19 -2.15 39.59
C TRP A 187 15.77 -2.61 39.22
N PHE A 188 14.98 -1.73 38.58
CA PHE A 188 13.67 -2.06 38.02
C PHE A 188 13.56 -1.54 36.59
N SER A 189 13.10 -2.38 35.66
CA SER A 189 12.91 -1.98 34.27
C SER A 189 11.82 -2.82 33.60
N THR A 190 10.81 -2.13 33.07
CA THR A 190 9.71 -2.67 32.26
C THR A 190 9.47 -1.78 31.04
N LYS A 191 8.51 -2.15 30.18
CA LYS A 191 8.11 -1.36 28.98
C LYS A 191 7.89 0.12 29.27
N ASN A 192 7.28 0.46 30.41
CA ASN A 192 6.80 1.79 30.74
C ASN A 192 7.38 2.39 32.03
N VAL A 193 8.18 1.66 32.78
CA VAL A 193 8.66 2.10 34.09
C VAL A 193 10.11 1.69 34.28
N ILE A 194 10.91 2.62 34.79
CA ILE A 194 12.32 2.39 35.11
C ILE A 194 12.59 2.98 36.50
N ALA A 195 13.38 2.28 37.31
CA ALA A 195 13.85 2.81 38.58
C ALA A 195 15.34 2.55 38.83
N HIS A 196 15.99 3.58 39.38
CA HIS A 196 17.43 3.64 39.72
C HIS A 196 17.63 3.88 41.21
N GLY A 197 18.86 3.68 41.70
CA GLY A 197 19.23 3.90 43.10
C GLY A 197 19.07 2.64 43.96
N MET A 198 18.48 2.79 45.14
CA MET A 198 18.29 1.72 46.11
C MET A 198 16.92 1.04 45.94
N GLU A 199 16.93 -0.29 45.95
CA GLU A 199 15.70 -1.09 45.87
C GLU A 199 14.95 -1.10 47.21
N ASP A 200 13.64 -0.86 47.16
CA ASP A 200 12.71 -1.17 48.25
C ASP A 200 11.57 -2.06 47.72
N PHE A 201 11.24 -3.11 48.48
CA PHE A 201 10.24 -4.09 48.07
C PHE A 201 8.82 -3.50 47.90
N SER A 202 8.46 -2.51 48.72
CA SER A 202 7.14 -1.85 48.65
C SER A 202 7.05 -0.98 47.40
N ILE A 203 8.14 -0.30 47.06
CA ILE A 203 8.24 0.50 45.83
C ILE A 203 8.18 -0.44 44.63
N ARG A 204 8.97 -1.53 44.60
CA ARG A 204 8.96 -2.52 43.52
C ARG A 204 7.55 -3.04 43.19
N ASN A 205 6.81 -3.48 44.20
CA ASN A 205 5.43 -3.96 44.00
C ASN A 205 4.51 -2.87 43.42
N SER A 206 4.69 -1.62 43.86
CA SER A 206 3.98 -0.48 43.29
C SER A 206 4.34 -0.26 41.82
N LEU A 207 5.61 -0.40 41.43
CA LEU A 207 6.03 -0.25 40.04
C LEU A 207 5.51 -1.40 39.16
N ASP A 208 5.44 -2.62 39.69
CA ASP A 208 4.77 -3.75 39.03
C ASP A 208 3.27 -3.47 38.81
N ASP A 209 2.58 -2.91 39.82
CA ASP A 209 1.19 -2.50 39.71
C ASP A 209 0.99 -1.39 38.67
N VAL A 210 1.91 -0.41 38.61
CA VAL A 210 1.93 0.63 37.56
C VAL A 210 1.99 -0.03 36.19
N GLN A 211 2.97 -0.91 35.95
CA GLN A 211 3.09 -1.59 34.66
C GLN A 211 1.86 -2.44 34.32
N ARG A 212 1.28 -3.13 35.31
CA ARG A 212 0.03 -3.88 35.12
C ARG A 212 -1.10 -2.97 34.66
N PHE A 213 -1.31 -1.83 35.32
CA PHE A 213 -2.37 -0.91 34.92
C PHE A 213 -2.11 -0.27 33.57
N TYR A 214 -0.85 -0.01 33.20
CA TYR A 214 -0.52 0.41 31.84
C TYR A 214 -1.01 -0.61 30.80
N ASN A 215 -0.75 -1.90 31.03
CA ASN A 215 -1.14 -2.99 30.14
C ASN A 215 -2.67 -3.16 30.07
N GLU A 216 -3.37 -3.10 31.20
CA GLU A 216 -4.84 -3.24 31.23
C GLU A 216 -5.54 -2.05 30.56
N ILE A 217 -5.01 -0.82 30.73
CA ILE A 217 -5.52 0.36 30.01
C ILE A 217 -5.33 0.16 28.50
N GLU A 218 -4.12 -0.17 28.03
CA GLU A 218 -3.84 -0.40 26.61
C GLU A 218 -4.79 -1.47 26.02
N LYS A 219 -4.98 -2.59 26.73
CA LYS A 219 -5.89 -3.67 26.35
C LYS A 219 -7.35 -3.22 26.28
N CYS A 220 -7.84 -2.46 27.26
CA CYS A 220 -9.21 -1.96 27.23
C CYS A 220 -9.45 -0.94 26.10
N LEU A 221 -8.46 -0.10 25.80
CA LEU A 221 -8.52 0.81 24.65
C LEU A 221 -8.53 0.06 23.31
N LEU A 222 -7.74 -1.01 23.16
CA LEU A 222 -7.78 -1.87 21.96
C LEU A 222 -9.15 -2.53 21.75
N ASN A 223 -9.86 -2.84 22.84
CA ASN A 223 -11.22 -3.38 22.82
C ASN A 223 -12.32 -2.30 22.74
N LYS A 224 -11.96 -1.01 22.62
CA LYS A 224 -12.88 0.14 22.65
C LYS A 224 -13.70 0.27 23.94
N ASP A 225 -13.23 -0.30 25.05
CA ASP A 225 -13.89 -0.21 26.35
C ASP A 225 -13.30 0.95 27.18
N ILE A 226 -13.85 2.15 26.96
CA ILE A 226 -13.43 3.37 27.67
C ILE A 226 -13.71 3.30 29.17
N SER A 227 -14.84 2.70 29.57
CA SER A 227 -15.21 2.62 30.98
C SER A 227 -14.23 1.73 31.75
N CYS A 228 -13.82 0.60 31.16
CA CYS A 228 -12.73 -0.21 31.69
C CYS A 228 -11.42 0.58 31.78
N ALA A 229 -11.03 1.27 30.70
CA ALA A 229 -9.79 2.05 30.68
C ALA A 229 -9.77 3.16 31.76
N GLN A 230 -10.90 3.86 31.95
CA GLN A 230 -11.05 4.89 32.99
C GLN A 230 -10.95 4.30 34.41
N MET A 231 -11.53 3.12 34.64
CA MET A 231 -11.41 2.43 35.93
C MET A 231 -9.95 2.09 36.23
N HIS A 232 -9.23 1.47 35.28
CA HIS A 232 -7.82 1.15 35.46
C HIS A 232 -6.93 2.38 35.55
N PHE A 233 -7.30 3.48 34.89
CA PHE A 233 -6.60 4.74 35.03
C PHE A 233 -6.75 5.35 36.42
N ARG A 234 -7.93 5.30 37.05
CA ARG A 234 -8.09 5.71 38.45
C ARG A 234 -7.22 4.87 39.39
N ASN A 235 -7.13 3.57 39.14
CA ASN A 235 -6.26 2.69 39.92
C ASN A 235 -4.77 3.04 39.71
N LEU A 236 -4.37 3.32 38.47
CA LEU A 236 -3.03 3.82 38.16
C LEU A 236 -2.72 5.11 38.91
N GLN A 237 -3.65 6.06 38.90
CA GLN A 237 -3.52 7.34 39.62
C GLN A 237 -3.33 7.12 41.13
N SER A 238 -4.09 6.18 41.72
CA SER A 238 -3.94 5.80 43.13
C SER A 238 -2.55 5.25 43.42
N VAL A 239 -2.08 4.28 42.62
CA VAL A 239 -0.77 3.65 42.84
C VAL A 239 0.38 4.64 42.67
N ILE A 240 0.32 5.50 41.65
CA ILE A 240 1.32 6.56 41.47
C ILE A 240 1.25 7.57 42.62
N GLY A 241 0.06 7.93 43.08
CA GLY A 241 -0.14 8.85 44.21
C GLY A 241 0.36 8.31 45.55
N GLU A 242 0.46 6.99 45.73
CA GLU A 242 1.02 6.36 46.92
C GLU A 242 2.55 6.22 46.91
N LEU A 243 3.20 6.36 45.75
CA LEU A 243 4.65 6.21 45.63
C LEU A 243 5.44 7.19 46.51
N PRO A 244 5.07 8.50 46.64
CA PRO A 244 5.78 9.43 47.51
C PRO A 244 5.81 8.95 48.97
N ASP A 245 4.67 8.52 49.50
CA ASP A 245 4.57 8.01 50.87
C ASP A 245 5.44 6.76 51.08
N LYS A 246 5.55 5.89 50.07
CA LYS A 246 6.40 4.69 50.12
C LYS A 246 7.88 5.06 50.10
N ILE A 247 8.27 6.03 49.27
CA ILE A 247 9.64 6.56 49.22
C ILE A 247 10.01 7.23 50.54
N ASP A 248 9.11 8.04 51.12
CA ASP A 248 9.36 8.71 52.40
C ASP A 248 9.50 7.71 53.55
N ARG A 249 8.70 6.63 53.56
CA ARG A 249 8.87 5.54 54.53
C ARG A 249 10.20 4.79 54.35
N ALA A 250 10.68 4.61 53.12
CA ALA A 250 11.99 4.03 52.87
C ALA A 250 13.11 4.95 53.39
N LYS A 251 13.01 6.26 53.13
CA LYS A 251 13.92 7.29 53.67
C LYS A 251 13.94 7.38 55.19
N GLN A 252 12.81 7.13 55.85
CA GLN A 252 12.76 7.07 57.31
C GLN A 252 13.51 5.87 57.89
N LYS A 253 13.56 4.74 57.16
CA LYS A 253 14.31 3.54 57.57
C LYS A 253 15.80 3.68 57.26
N ASP A 254 16.11 4.28 56.12
CA ASP A 254 17.48 4.57 55.68
C ASP A 254 17.58 6.01 55.17
N PRO A 255 18.20 6.93 55.94
CA PRO A 255 18.33 8.34 55.55
C PRO A 255 19.11 8.56 54.24
N ASN A 256 19.91 7.59 53.79
CA ASN A 256 20.65 7.67 52.53
C ASN A 256 19.87 7.06 51.35
N PHE A 257 18.60 6.67 51.55
CA PHE A 257 17.78 6.07 50.51
C PHE A 257 17.49 7.05 49.37
N GLU A 258 18.04 6.75 48.20
CA GLU A 258 17.77 7.45 46.94
C GLU A 258 17.11 6.49 45.95
N CYS A 259 15.97 6.89 45.41
CA CYS A 259 15.24 6.13 44.39
C CYS A 259 14.72 7.11 43.35
N GLU A 260 15.15 6.95 42.11
CA GLU A 260 14.68 7.75 40.98
C GLU A 260 13.77 6.90 40.10
N ILE A 261 12.55 7.37 39.86
CA ILE A 261 11.56 6.67 39.03
C ILE A 261 11.40 7.44 37.72
N SER A 262 11.37 6.73 36.60
CA SER A 262 11.04 7.29 35.29
C SER A 262 9.87 6.53 34.66
N PHE A 263 8.84 7.27 34.22
CA PHE A 263 7.72 6.75 33.47
C PHE A 263 7.92 7.01 31.98
N VAL A 264 7.86 5.95 31.18
CA VAL A 264 8.17 6.00 29.74
C VAL A 264 6.89 5.84 28.94
N GLY A 265 6.58 6.88 28.16
CA GLY A 265 5.38 6.97 27.35
C GLY A 265 4.11 7.05 28.19
N SER A 266 2.98 6.72 27.58
CA SER A 266 1.69 6.61 28.22
C SER A 266 1.02 5.28 27.84
N PRO A 267 0.05 4.78 28.64
CA PRO A 267 -0.70 3.59 28.27
C PRO A 267 -1.63 3.80 27.06
N THR A 268 -1.69 5.03 26.53
CA THR A 268 -2.53 5.40 25.38
C THR A 268 -1.75 5.56 24.08
N ASP A 269 -0.40 5.47 24.13
CA ASP A 269 0.48 5.79 22.99
C ASP A 269 0.12 4.99 21.73
N LEU A 270 -0.13 3.68 21.88
CA LEU A 270 -0.48 2.81 20.76
C LEU A 270 -1.81 3.21 20.12
N SER A 271 -2.84 3.45 20.92
CA SER A 271 -4.16 3.88 20.44
C SER A 271 -4.09 5.27 19.79
N MET A 272 -3.31 6.19 20.35
CA MET A 272 -3.10 7.53 19.79
C MET A 272 -2.38 7.47 18.45
N ARG A 273 -1.39 6.58 18.29
CA ARG A 273 -0.74 6.31 17.00
C ARG A 273 -1.73 5.78 15.97
N HIS A 274 -2.54 4.77 16.30
CA HIS A 274 -3.56 4.26 15.39
C HIS A 274 -4.56 5.35 14.94
N ILE A 275 -4.96 6.25 15.85
CA ILE A 275 -5.82 7.38 15.52
C ILE A 275 -5.12 8.36 14.57
N ALA A 276 -3.83 8.63 14.77
CA ALA A 276 -3.03 9.46 13.87
C ALA A 276 -2.92 8.84 12.47
N ASP A 277 -2.65 7.53 12.38
CA ASP A 277 -2.57 6.79 11.13
C ASP A 277 -3.90 6.80 10.37
N LEU A 278 -5.03 6.63 11.06
CA LEU A 278 -6.36 6.73 10.47
C LEU A 278 -6.67 8.14 9.96
N LYS A 279 -6.27 9.18 10.70
CA LYS A 279 -6.40 10.58 10.24
C LYS A 279 -5.54 10.86 9.00
N PHE A 280 -4.34 10.29 8.94
CA PHE A 280 -3.47 10.38 7.77
C PHE A 280 -4.07 9.65 6.57
N ALA A 281 -4.51 8.40 6.74
CA ALA A 281 -5.19 7.62 5.71
C ALA A 281 -6.42 8.37 5.17
N ARG A 282 -7.26 8.92 6.04
CA ARG A 282 -8.40 9.76 5.61
C ARG A 282 -7.98 10.90 4.68
N ASN A 283 -6.87 11.57 4.97
CA ASN A 283 -6.38 12.67 4.13
C ASN A 283 -5.88 12.14 2.77
N GLN A 284 -5.17 11.02 2.75
CA GLN A 284 -4.74 10.36 1.51
C GLN A 284 -5.91 9.93 0.61
N TRP A 285 -7.02 9.46 1.20
CA TRP A 285 -8.23 9.14 0.44
C TRP A 285 -8.91 10.38 -0.15
N LYS A 286 -8.89 11.52 0.55
CA LYS A 286 -9.36 12.81 0.02
C LYS A 286 -8.49 13.29 -1.14
N GLU A 287 -7.17 13.15 -1.04
CA GLU A 287 -6.24 13.46 -2.13
C GLU A 287 -6.51 12.57 -3.35
N ASN A 288 -6.73 11.26 -3.13
CA ASN A 288 -7.09 10.34 -4.19
C ASN A 288 -8.40 10.72 -4.90
N PHE A 289 -9.41 11.19 -4.16
CA PHE A 289 -10.64 11.74 -4.75
C PHE A 289 -10.34 12.92 -5.70
N ILE A 290 -9.52 13.88 -5.26
CA ILE A 290 -9.17 15.06 -6.07
C ILE A 290 -8.44 14.64 -7.35
N ILE A 291 -7.46 13.74 -7.23
CA ILE A 291 -6.69 13.22 -8.38
C ILE A 291 -7.62 12.51 -9.37
N CYS A 292 -8.45 11.59 -8.90
CA CYS A 292 -9.35 10.81 -9.75
C CYS A 292 -10.41 11.70 -10.42
N SER A 293 -10.97 12.67 -9.70
CA SER A 293 -11.93 13.64 -10.25
C SER A 293 -11.31 14.50 -11.35
N LYS A 294 -10.11 15.04 -11.11
CA LYS A 294 -9.37 15.83 -12.12
C LYS A 294 -9.03 15.00 -13.35
N ASN A 295 -8.58 13.76 -13.16
CA ASN A 295 -8.27 12.85 -14.27
C ASN A 295 -9.53 12.50 -15.07
N ALA A 296 -10.67 12.24 -14.41
CA ALA A 296 -11.94 11.99 -15.09
C ALA A 296 -12.38 13.19 -15.94
N GLN A 297 -12.22 14.42 -15.44
CA GLN A 297 -12.49 15.65 -16.19
C GLN A 297 -11.57 15.79 -17.41
N ASN A 298 -10.26 15.67 -17.22
CA ASN A 298 -9.28 15.74 -18.31
C ASN A 298 -9.54 14.68 -19.39
N ILE A 299 -9.84 13.44 -19.00
CA ILE A 299 -10.17 12.37 -19.94
C ILE A 299 -11.47 12.68 -20.68
N ASN A 300 -12.46 13.29 -20.01
CA ASN A 300 -13.69 13.70 -20.66
C ASN A 300 -13.44 14.78 -21.74
N GLU A 301 -12.55 15.74 -21.48
CA GLU A 301 -12.10 16.73 -22.47
C GLU A 301 -11.36 16.06 -23.64
N MET A 302 -10.45 15.12 -23.36
CA MET A 302 -9.75 14.35 -24.39
C MET A 302 -10.70 13.50 -25.24
N LEU A 303 -11.72 12.88 -24.63
CA LEU A 303 -12.77 12.13 -25.32
C LEU A 303 -13.60 13.03 -26.23
N LEU A 304 -13.98 14.22 -25.76
CA LEU A 304 -14.70 15.19 -26.57
C LEU A 304 -13.86 15.58 -27.79
N ASN A 305 -12.61 15.99 -27.59
CA ASN A 305 -11.69 16.36 -28.67
C ASN A 305 -11.48 15.20 -29.66
N THR A 306 -11.25 13.98 -29.18
CA THR A 306 -11.03 12.81 -30.05
C THR A 306 -12.28 12.45 -30.85
N LYS A 307 -13.49 12.58 -30.26
CA LYS A 307 -14.76 12.38 -30.97
C LYS A 307 -14.99 13.45 -32.04
N PHE A 308 -14.64 14.72 -31.78
CA PHE A 308 -14.69 15.78 -32.80
C PHE A 308 -13.78 15.47 -33.98
N VAL A 309 -12.53 15.07 -33.72
CA VAL A 309 -11.56 14.70 -34.78
C VAL A 309 -12.05 13.48 -35.57
N LEU A 310 -12.57 12.44 -34.90
CA LEU A 310 -13.13 11.27 -35.56
C LEU A 310 -14.34 11.63 -36.46
N THR A 311 -15.23 12.50 -35.99
CA THR A 311 -16.41 12.94 -36.75
C THR A 311 -16.00 13.72 -38.01
N GLY A 312 -14.98 14.59 -37.90
CA GLY A 312 -14.38 15.27 -39.05
C GLY A 312 -13.79 14.29 -40.06
N ASN A 313 -13.09 13.25 -39.61
CA ASN A 313 -12.48 12.25 -40.48
C ASN A 313 -13.50 11.29 -41.12
N ILE A 314 -14.59 10.93 -40.44
CA ILE A 314 -15.70 10.17 -41.01
C ILE A 314 -16.40 10.98 -42.11
N LEU A 315 -16.72 12.25 -41.86
CA LEU A 315 -17.30 13.15 -42.87
C LEU A 315 -16.40 13.22 -44.11
N ARG A 316 -15.08 13.43 -43.92
CA ARG A 316 -14.09 13.41 -45.01
C ARG A 316 -14.07 12.08 -45.79
N SER A 317 -14.14 10.94 -45.10
CA SER A 317 -14.18 9.62 -45.74
C SER A 317 -15.48 9.37 -46.52
N VAL A 318 -16.63 9.85 -46.03
CA VAL A 318 -17.91 9.77 -46.74
C VAL A 318 -17.86 10.63 -48.02
N PHE A 319 -17.27 11.83 -47.94
CA PHE A 319 -17.04 12.67 -49.12
C PHE A 319 -16.08 12.02 -50.13
N LYS A 320 -15.02 11.36 -49.68
CA LYS A 320 -14.11 10.60 -50.56
C LYS A 320 -14.84 9.51 -51.35
N ASN A 321 -15.74 8.75 -50.70
CA ASN A 321 -16.55 7.74 -51.37
C ASN A 321 -17.50 8.34 -52.41
N TYR A 322 -18.08 9.50 -52.11
CA TYR A 322 -18.96 10.23 -53.03
C TYR A 322 -18.21 10.80 -54.24
N ILE A 323 -17.02 11.38 -54.03
CA ILE A 323 -16.14 11.86 -55.11
C ILE A 323 -15.70 10.69 -55.99
N ASN A 324 -15.21 9.60 -55.40
CA ASN A 324 -14.82 8.40 -56.15
C ASN A 324 -15.98 7.80 -56.96
N TRP A 325 -17.19 7.78 -56.39
CA TRP A 325 -18.40 7.38 -57.12
C TRP A 325 -18.69 8.33 -58.30
N SER A 326 -18.64 9.65 -58.08
CA SER A 326 -18.87 10.65 -59.14
C SER A 326 -17.81 10.62 -60.25
N GLY A 327 -16.54 10.35 -59.91
CA GLY A 327 -15.44 10.20 -60.87
C GLY A 327 -15.44 8.87 -61.62
N ALA A 328 -16.18 7.87 -61.11
CA ALA A 328 -16.46 6.61 -61.81
C ALA A 328 -17.64 6.70 -62.78
N LEU A 329 -18.38 7.82 -62.79
CA LEU A 329 -19.39 8.08 -63.80
C LEU A 329 -18.71 8.40 -65.14
N PRO A 330 -19.26 7.93 -66.27
CA PRO A 330 -18.78 8.32 -67.59
C PRO A 330 -18.79 9.84 -67.74
N THR A 331 -17.72 10.43 -68.27
CA THR A 331 -17.60 11.90 -68.44
C THR A 331 -18.65 12.51 -69.36
N ASP A 332 -19.27 11.69 -70.21
CA ASP A 332 -20.33 12.03 -71.15
C ASP A 332 -21.75 11.73 -70.61
N LEU A 333 -21.87 11.19 -69.40
CA LEU A 333 -23.15 10.83 -68.78
C LEU A 333 -24.15 12.01 -68.72
N PRO A 334 -23.74 13.27 -68.44
CA PRO A 334 -24.66 14.41 -68.49
C PRO A 334 -25.18 14.70 -69.91
N SER A 335 -24.35 14.51 -70.93
CA SER A 335 -24.71 14.66 -72.34
C SER A 335 -25.62 13.52 -72.83
N LEU A 336 -25.42 12.32 -72.29
CA LEU A 336 -26.22 11.14 -72.61
C LEU A 336 -27.61 11.21 -71.95
N LEU A 337 -27.69 11.66 -70.71
CA LEU A 337 -28.96 11.88 -69.99
C LEU A 337 -29.80 12.99 -70.62
N THR A 338 -29.20 14.04 -71.17
CA THR A 338 -29.94 15.12 -71.85
C THR A 338 -30.55 14.70 -73.20
N ILE A 339 -30.01 13.66 -73.84
CA ILE A 339 -30.57 13.09 -75.08
C ILE A 339 -31.81 12.22 -74.79
N TYR A 340 -31.83 11.51 -73.66
CA TYR A 340 -32.85 10.52 -73.31
C TYR A 340 -33.83 10.96 -72.20
N ASP A 341 -33.57 12.08 -71.52
CA ASP A 341 -34.46 12.72 -70.54
C ASP A 341 -34.70 14.21 -70.87
N PRO A 342 -35.48 14.52 -71.91
CA PRO A 342 -35.75 15.90 -72.36
C PRO A 342 -36.64 16.70 -71.38
N LYS A 343 -37.16 16.06 -70.33
CA LYS A 343 -37.96 16.72 -69.29
C LYS A 343 -37.13 17.12 -68.06
N ASN A 344 -35.81 16.85 -68.06
CA ASN A 344 -34.92 17.15 -66.93
C ASN A 344 -35.46 16.60 -65.60
N ILE A 345 -35.97 15.37 -65.61
CA ILE A 345 -36.42 14.68 -64.41
C ILE A 345 -35.21 14.41 -63.50
N TYR A 346 -34.05 14.15 -64.10
CA TYR A 346 -32.77 14.10 -63.40
C TYR A 346 -32.08 15.47 -63.42
N THR A 347 -31.99 16.14 -62.26
CA THR A 347 -31.27 17.42 -62.12
C THR A 347 -29.77 17.27 -62.39
N PRO A 348 -29.06 18.32 -62.86
CA PRO A 348 -27.61 18.27 -63.06
C PRO A 348 -26.87 17.85 -61.78
N LEU A 349 -25.85 16.99 -61.92
CA LEU A 349 -24.93 16.64 -60.84
C LEU A 349 -24.13 17.89 -60.43
N ASP A 350 -24.58 18.58 -59.37
CA ASP A 350 -23.92 19.76 -58.84
C ASP A 350 -22.93 19.35 -57.75
N LEU A 351 -21.62 19.46 -58.03
CA LEU A 351 -20.56 19.20 -57.05
C LEU A 351 -20.24 20.50 -56.30
N PRO A 352 -20.35 20.53 -54.95
CA PRO A 352 -20.01 21.71 -54.17
C PRO A 352 -18.54 22.08 -54.39
N ARG A 353 -18.25 23.31 -54.83
CA ARG A 353 -16.88 23.75 -55.19
C ARG A 353 -15.84 23.68 -54.06
N ASN A 354 -16.29 23.57 -52.80
CA ASN A 354 -15.41 23.44 -51.63
C ASN A 354 -15.00 21.97 -51.33
N LEU A 355 -15.54 20.97 -52.04
CA LEU A 355 -15.24 19.55 -51.80
C LEU A 355 -13.82 19.15 -52.25
N LEU A 356 -13.31 19.77 -53.32
CA LEU A 356 -12.01 19.44 -53.90
C LEU A 356 -10.84 19.86 -53.00
N SER A 357 -10.95 20.98 -52.29
CA SER A 357 -9.92 21.38 -51.31
C SER A 357 -9.91 20.48 -50.07
N TRP A 358 -11.06 19.89 -49.70
CA TRP A 358 -11.16 18.93 -48.59
C TRP A 358 -10.67 17.53 -48.98
N TYR A 359 -10.64 17.21 -50.27
CA TYR A 359 -10.16 15.95 -50.81
C TYR A 359 -8.62 15.87 -50.80
N GLU A 360 -7.94 16.97 -51.16
CA GLU A 360 -6.47 17.06 -51.14
C GLU A 360 -5.87 16.86 -49.72
N GLU A 361 -6.62 17.19 -48.67
CA GLU A 361 -6.21 16.95 -47.28
C GLU A 361 -6.46 15.50 -46.78
N ALA A 362 -7.29 14.71 -47.48
CA ALA A 362 -7.81 13.43 -47.00
C ALA A 362 -6.99 12.19 -47.42
N GLU A 363 -5.88 12.37 -48.13
CA GLU A 363 -5.09 11.26 -48.70
C GLU A 363 -4.29 10.46 -47.64
N ASN A 364 -4.16 10.95 -46.40
CA ASN A 364 -3.30 10.36 -45.35
C ASN A 364 -4.00 9.46 -44.27
N ASP A 365 -5.32 9.23 -44.31
CA ASP A 365 -6.12 9.00 -43.09
C ASP A 365 -6.65 7.57 -42.77
N ALA A 366 -6.33 6.52 -43.55
CA ALA A 366 -6.93 5.19 -43.32
C ALA A 366 -6.41 4.45 -42.06
N GLY A 367 -5.13 4.63 -41.69
CA GLY A 367 -4.56 4.10 -40.45
C GLY A 367 -4.98 4.88 -39.19
N ILE A 368 -5.40 6.13 -39.38
CA ILE A 368 -5.75 7.07 -38.31
C ILE A 368 -7.11 6.71 -37.68
N LEU A 369 -8.07 6.22 -38.47
CA LEU A 369 -9.41 5.84 -37.99
C LEU A 369 -9.39 4.67 -36.99
N LYS A 370 -8.60 3.61 -37.26
CA LYS A 370 -8.49 2.44 -36.36
C LYS A 370 -7.83 2.80 -35.02
N ASN A 371 -6.81 3.67 -35.06
CA ASN A 371 -6.15 4.19 -33.87
C ASN A 371 -7.07 5.12 -33.06
N GLN A 372 -7.87 5.96 -33.73
CA GLN A 372 -8.85 6.84 -33.08
C GLN A 372 -9.98 6.06 -32.39
N PHE A 373 -10.52 4.99 -33.02
CA PHE A 373 -11.50 4.11 -32.38
C PHE A 373 -10.95 3.40 -31.15
N SER A 374 -9.71 2.90 -31.23
CA SER A 374 -9.02 2.25 -30.11
C SER A 374 -8.75 3.22 -28.97
N ASN A 375 -8.33 4.45 -29.28
CA ASN A 375 -8.13 5.51 -28.31
C ASN A 375 -9.42 5.95 -27.62
N ILE A 376 -10.54 6.07 -28.35
CA ILE A 376 -11.85 6.38 -27.75
C ILE A 376 -12.28 5.27 -26.79
N LYS A 377 -12.06 3.99 -27.16
CA LYS A 377 -12.37 2.86 -26.29
C LYS A 377 -11.53 2.91 -24.99
N LEU A 378 -10.20 3.03 -25.11
CA LEU A 378 -9.29 3.12 -23.96
C LEU A 378 -9.58 4.33 -23.05
N LEU A 379 -9.81 5.51 -23.64
CA LEU A 379 -10.17 6.70 -22.88
C LEU A 379 -11.54 6.55 -22.21
N SER A 380 -12.49 5.83 -22.82
CA SER A 380 -13.80 5.55 -22.20
C SER A 380 -13.68 4.57 -21.04
N GLU A 381 -12.84 3.54 -21.17
CA GLU A 381 -12.53 2.60 -20.08
C GLU A 381 -11.82 3.30 -18.92
N LEU A 382 -10.82 4.15 -19.21
CA LEU A 382 -10.14 4.98 -18.22
C LEU A 382 -11.09 5.97 -17.55
N LYS A 383 -11.99 6.62 -18.30
CA LYS A 383 -13.02 7.50 -17.75
C LYS A 383 -13.90 6.73 -16.76
N ASN A 384 -14.37 5.55 -17.13
CA ASN A 384 -15.23 4.73 -16.26
C ASN A 384 -14.48 4.36 -14.98
N TYR A 385 -13.24 3.89 -15.09
CA TYR A 385 -12.39 3.58 -13.94
C TYR A 385 -12.21 4.78 -12.99
N TYR A 386 -11.78 5.94 -13.50
CA TYR A 386 -11.57 7.12 -12.66
C TYR A 386 -12.89 7.64 -12.08
N THR A 387 -13.99 7.51 -12.82
CA THR A 387 -15.33 7.90 -12.35
C THR A 387 -15.77 7.05 -11.18
N GLU A 388 -15.70 5.73 -11.32
CA GLU A 388 -16.01 4.78 -10.26
C GLU A 388 -15.09 4.97 -9.05
N ARG A 389 -13.77 5.13 -9.28
CA ARG A 389 -12.80 5.27 -8.21
C ARG A 389 -13.00 6.55 -7.40
N TYR A 390 -13.28 7.70 -8.02
CA TYR A 390 -13.54 8.92 -7.23
C TYR A 390 -14.87 8.82 -6.47
N GLN A 391 -15.91 8.20 -7.03
CA GLN A 391 -17.18 7.98 -6.32
C GLN A 391 -16.97 7.10 -5.08
N ASN A 392 -16.24 5.99 -5.22
CA ASN A 392 -15.93 5.09 -4.11
C ASN A 392 -14.98 5.72 -3.07
N SER A 393 -14.00 6.51 -3.52
CA SER A 393 -13.05 7.18 -2.61
C SER A 393 -13.73 8.12 -1.63
N LEU A 394 -14.82 8.79 -2.04
CA LEU A 394 -15.58 9.68 -1.17
C LEU A 394 -16.30 8.90 -0.06
N GLU A 395 -16.90 7.76 -0.40
CA GLU A 395 -17.62 6.93 0.55
C GLU A 395 -16.65 6.22 1.52
N GLU A 396 -15.54 5.70 1.00
CA GLU A 396 -14.44 5.16 1.83
C GLU A 396 -13.89 6.22 2.79
N ALA A 397 -13.71 7.46 2.34
CA ALA A 397 -13.25 8.56 3.19
C ALA A 397 -14.27 8.91 4.30
N LYS A 398 -15.58 8.81 4.04
CA LYS A 398 -16.61 8.97 5.07
C LYS A 398 -16.56 7.84 6.08
N ASN A 399 -16.43 6.59 5.63
CA ASN A 399 -16.33 5.43 6.52
C ASN A 399 -15.11 5.53 7.45
N ILE A 400 -13.96 5.95 6.92
CA ILE A 400 -12.77 6.21 7.75
C ILE A 400 -13.06 7.36 8.73
N ASN A 401 -13.78 8.39 8.31
CA ASN A 401 -14.12 9.51 9.19
C ASN A 401 -15.11 9.11 10.31
N GLU A 402 -16.04 8.20 10.04
CA GLU A 402 -16.91 7.61 11.07
C GLU A 402 -16.09 6.84 12.09
N ILE A 403 -15.16 5.99 11.65
CA ILE A 403 -14.24 5.28 12.55
C ILE A 403 -13.43 6.28 13.40
N VAL A 404 -12.90 7.35 12.80
CA VAL A 404 -12.16 8.38 13.55
C VAL A 404 -13.05 9.09 14.57
N ASN A 405 -14.31 9.36 14.23
CA ASN A 405 -15.26 9.96 15.15
C ASN A 405 -15.60 9.03 16.32
N ASP A 406 -15.76 7.73 16.05
CA ASP A 406 -16.01 6.70 17.07
C ASP A 406 -14.84 6.56 18.04
N LEU A 407 -13.61 6.84 17.59
CA LEU A 407 -12.40 6.82 18.41
C LEU A 407 -12.15 8.15 19.15
N LYS A 408 -12.98 9.18 18.96
CA LYS A 408 -12.82 10.48 19.63
C LYS A 408 -12.85 10.41 21.16
N PRO A 409 -13.66 9.54 21.81
CA PRO A 409 -13.57 9.31 23.25
C PRO A 409 -12.19 8.80 23.68
N ILE A 410 -11.57 7.91 22.90
CA ILE A 410 -10.20 7.40 23.15
C ILE A 410 -9.19 8.54 22.99
N GLU A 411 -9.33 9.39 21.98
CA GLU A 411 -8.47 10.56 21.79
C GLU A 411 -8.53 11.53 22.98
N ASN A 412 -9.75 11.82 23.47
CA ASN A 412 -9.95 12.69 24.62
C ASN A 412 -9.34 12.10 25.90
N PHE A 413 -9.55 10.79 26.12
CA PHE A 413 -8.96 10.07 27.22
C PHE A 413 -7.42 10.04 27.15
N GLY A 414 -6.84 9.85 25.96
CA GLY A 414 -5.39 9.92 25.75
C GLY A 414 -4.80 11.28 26.17
N LYS A 415 -5.49 12.38 25.85
CA LYS A 415 -5.08 13.73 26.29
C LYS A 415 -5.17 13.91 27.81
N GLU A 416 -6.19 13.33 28.46
CA GLU A 416 -6.32 13.33 29.92
C GLU A 416 -5.16 12.58 30.59
N VAL A 417 -4.84 11.39 30.08
CA VAL A 417 -3.73 10.57 30.59
C VAL A 417 -2.40 11.29 30.40
N GLU A 418 -2.14 11.86 29.21
CA GLU A 418 -0.92 12.61 28.93
C GLU A 418 -0.79 13.84 29.87
N ALA A 419 -1.88 14.57 30.10
CA ALA A 419 -1.89 15.69 31.02
C ALA A 419 -1.54 15.26 32.45
N TYR A 420 -2.12 14.15 32.93
CA TYR A 420 -1.80 13.59 34.24
C TYR A 420 -0.33 13.15 34.34
N MET A 421 0.20 12.45 33.32
CA MET A 421 1.60 11.99 33.34
C MET A 421 2.59 13.16 33.40
N LYS A 422 2.29 14.28 32.75
CA LYS A 422 3.11 15.50 32.79
C LYS A 422 3.16 16.18 34.15
N THR A 423 2.16 15.96 35.02
CA THR A 423 2.06 16.60 36.33
C THR A 423 2.58 15.74 37.47
N GLN A 424 3.19 14.57 37.19
CA GLN A 424 3.69 13.69 38.25
C GLN A 424 5.06 14.16 38.73
N ASP A 425 5.14 14.49 40.03
CA ASP A 425 6.39 14.92 40.67
C ASP A 425 7.21 13.74 41.23
N VAL A 426 6.59 12.57 41.39
CA VAL A 426 7.23 11.38 41.99
C VAL A 426 8.24 10.69 41.06
N GLY A 427 8.17 10.99 39.76
CA GLY A 427 9.06 10.40 38.78
C GLY A 427 9.07 11.20 37.49
N ARG A 428 10.17 11.10 36.75
CA ARG A 428 10.34 11.82 35.48
C ARG A 428 9.50 11.15 34.39
N TRP A 429 8.63 11.91 33.74
CA TRP A 429 7.96 11.43 32.54
C TRP A 429 8.82 11.65 31.28
N ILE A 430 8.96 10.60 30.47
CA ILE A 430 9.70 10.59 29.21
C ILE A 430 8.70 10.26 28.09
N ALA A 431 8.36 11.27 27.27
CA ALA A 431 7.47 11.08 26.12
C ALA A 431 8.08 10.13 25.08
N LYS A 432 7.22 9.37 24.37
CA LYS A 432 7.60 8.39 23.34
C LYS A 432 7.29 8.85 21.93
#